data_AF-A0A521JRT1-F1
#
_entry.id   AF-A0A521JRT1-F1
#
_cell.length_a   1.000
_cell.length_b   1.000
_cell.length_c   1.000
_cell.angle_alpha   90.00
_cell.angle_beta   90.00
_cell.angle_gamma   90.00
#
_symmetry.space_group_name_H-M   'P 1'
#
loop_
_entity.id
_entity.type
_entity.pdbx_description
1 polymer ?
#
loop_
_entity_poly.entity_id
_entity_poly.type
_entity_poly.pdbx_seq_one_letter_code
_entity_poly.pdbx_strand_id
1 'polypeptide(L)'
;MRIEDGIIRQLTTQEYQQLDIKIDAMDMFYRSDYMGTEIVLILRAITGNEISPEEYKLIIKNIKDRFLEGGFSDIHLLGLILTAVPERARRLYLDDDDHFIVDLRDRRLIVYENQSAYFAKLVPIIENIIHDEYYSSGLDQKGYRRSHNTHNHKIHWVTLLNTIFIVANIILYILVHHTVIFGESVYALQKGALSWYIIKEEGEYYRLLTSMFLHSDFEHLMNNMLVLFFVGDNLERAAGKIKYLIIYFGSGIIAGISSISYNMIKERLVLSVGASGAIFGIVGAMGYILLVNKGHLEDISSRQIILFTVFSLYGGIANANIDNVAHIGGFIGGIILAFILYRRPKRAKENEA
;
A
#
# COMPACT_ATOMS: atom_id res chain seq x y z
N MET A 1 -17.88 10.54 27.79
CA MET A 1 -16.65 10.79 26.98
C MET A 1 -15.99 9.44 26.67
N ARG A 2 -15.00 9.33 25.78
CA ARG A 2 -14.21 8.08 25.66
C ARG A 2 -13.15 8.03 26.76
N ILE A 3 -12.75 6.82 27.18
CA ILE A 3 -11.61 6.62 28.10
C ILE A 3 -10.37 7.37 27.60
N GLU A 4 -10.09 7.30 26.30
CA GLU A 4 -9.05 8.06 25.59
C GLU A 4 -9.09 9.57 25.89
N ASP A 5 -10.28 10.20 25.76
CA ASP A 5 -10.46 11.63 26.01
C ASP A 5 -10.21 11.98 27.50
N GLY A 6 -10.52 11.06 28.41
CA GLY A 6 -10.23 11.21 29.85
C GLY A 6 -8.74 11.20 30.13
N ILE A 7 -8.01 10.27 29.52
CA ILE A 7 -6.55 10.15 29.65
C ILE A 7 -5.85 11.40 29.10
N ILE A 8 -6.21 11.82 27.88
CA ILE A 8 -5.66 13.02 27.25
C ILE A 8 -5.84 14.24 28.16
N ARG A 9 -7.06 14.44 28.69
CA ARG A 9 -7.34 15.54 29.62
C ARG A 9 -6.46 15.50 30.86
N GLN A 10 -6.25 14.31 31.44
CA GLN A 10 -5.39 14.17 32.61
C GLN A 10 -3.92 14.44 32.30
N LEU A 11 -3.41 13.99 31.15
CA LEU A 11 -2.04 14.32 30.72
C LEU A 11 -1.85 15.83 30.58
N THR A 12 -2.80 16.54 29.97
CA THR A 12 -2.74 18.01 29.89
C THR A 12 -2.75 18.67 31.27
N THR A 13 -3.53 18.16 32.24
CA THR A 13 -3.50 18.68 33.62
C THR A 13 -2.20 18.38 34.37
N GLN A 14 -1.44 17.37 33.92
CA GLN A 14 -0.12 17.02 34.43
C GLN A 14 1.03 17.73 33.68
N GLU A 15 0.69 18.80 32.96
CA GLU A 15 1.62 19.66 32.21
C GLU A 15 2.31 18.98 31.02
N TYR A 16 1.78 17.86 30.52
CA TYR A 16 2.25 17.33 29.24
C TYR A 16 1.77 18.19 28.08
N GLN A 17 2.70 18.50 27.18
CA GLN A 17 2.45 19.18 25.93
C GLN A 17 2.09 18.16 24.85
N GLN A 18 0.96 18.38 24.16
CA GLN A 18 0.58 17.56 23.02
C GLN A 18 1.44 17.97 21.81
N LEU A 19 1.98 16.99 21.10
CA LEU A 19 2.63 17.19 19.81
C LEU A 19 1.85 16.47 18.73
N ASP A 20 1.38 17.23 17.74
CA ASP A 20 0.66 16.67 16.60
C ASP A 20 1.61 15.81 15.75
N ILE A 21 1.47 14.50 15.90
CA ILE A 21 2.10 13.51 15.04
C ILE A 21 1.15 13.15 13.91
N LYS A 22 1.67 13.10 12.67
CA LYS A 22 0.90 12.72 11.48
C LYS A 22 0.76 11.20 11.36
N ILE A 23 0.42 10.54 12.46
CA ILE A 23 0.22 9.09 12.51
C ILE A 23 -1.20 8.89 13.04
N ASP A 24 -2.10 8.46 12.15
CA ASP A 24 -3.49 8.18 12.51
C ASP A 24 -3.54 7.14 13.65
N ALA A 25 -4.43 7.37 14.62
CA ALA A 25 -4.60 6.54 15.82
C ALA A 25 -3.43 6.53 16.83
N MET A 26 -2.52 7.51 16.74
CA MET A 26 -1.56 7.81 17.80
C MET A 26 -1.63 9.27 18.23
N ASP A 27 -1.65 9.50 19.54
CA ASP A 27 -1.43 10.82 20.12
C ASP A 27 -0.11 10.81 20.90
N MET A 28 0.68 11.88 20.76
CA MET A 28 1.93 12.03 21.48
C MET A 28 1.88 13.21 22.44
N PHE A 29 2.32 12.94 23.66
CA PHE A 29 2.46 13.91 24.71
C PHE A 29 3.89 13.86 25.22
N TYR A 30 4.46 15.00 25.54
CA TYR A 30 5.78 15.04 26.16
C TYR A 30 5.84 16.09 27.25
N ARG A 31 6.77 15.89 28.17
CA ARG A 31 7.08 16.83 29.24
C ARG A 31 8.56 16.75 29.50
N SER A 32 9.22 17.89 29.58
CA SER A 32 10.66 17.97 29.81
C SER A 32 10.91 18.83 31.04
N ASP A 33 11.72 18.32 31.95
CA ASP A 33 12.18 19.02 33.15
C ASP A 33 13.68 18.75 33.40
N TYR A 34 14.17 19.11 34.58
CA TYR A 34 15.59 18.96 34.93
C TYR A 34 16.02 17.49 35.13
N MET A 35 15.09 16.54 35.24
CA MET A 35 15.35 15.12 35.42
C MET A 35 15.36 14.34 34.10
N GLY A 36 14.92 14.95 32.99
CA GLY A 36 14.89 14.33 31.67
C GLY A 36 13.61 14.67 30.90
N THR A 37 13.33 13.88 29.87
CA THR A 37 12.17 14.07 29.00
C THR A 37 11.28 12.85 29.01
N GLU A 38 10.06 13.01 29.51
CA GLU A 38 9.02 11.99 29.52
C GLU A 38 8.17 12.12 28.26
N ILE A 39 7.97 11.02 27.54
CA ILE A 39 7.11 10.91 26.37
C ILE A 39 6.02 9.89 26.68
N VAL A 40 4.76 10.25 26.45
CA VAL A 40 3.62 9.34 26.51
C VAL A 40 3.01 9.23 25.11
N LEU A 41 3.07 8.03 24.55
CA LEU A 41 2.45 7.69 23.28
C LEU A 41 1.15 6.93 23.55
N ILE A 42 0.03 7.55 23.26
CA ILE A 42 -1.28 6.89 23.29
C ILE A 42 -1.48 6.24 21.93
N LEU A 43 -1.50 4.91 21.89
CA LEU A 43 -1.76 4.12 20.69
C LEU A 43 -3.12 3.45 20.79
N ARG A 44 -3.99 3.72 19.82
CA ARG A 44 -5.28 3.05 19.74
C ARG A 44 -5.24 1.85 18.79
N ALA A 45 -4.91 0.68 19.34
CA ALA A 45 -4.85 -0.60 18.64
C ALA A 45 -6.02 -1.53 19.05
N ILE A 46 -7.24 -1.21 18.63
CA ILE A 46 -8.48 -1.89 19.08
C ILE A 46 -8.44 -3.42 18.84
N THR A 47 -7.97 -3.86 17.68
CA THR A 47 -7.90 -5.28 17.31
C THR A 47 -6.51 -5.88 17.50
N GLY A 48 -5.50 -5.05 17.77
CA GLY A 48 -4.09 -5.40 17.89
C GLY A 48 -3.40 -5.67 16.55
N ASN A 49 -4.03 -5.30 15.43
CA ASN A 49 -3.52 -5.50 14.07
C ASN A 49 -3.37 -4.17 13.30
N GLU A 50 -3.73 -3.06 13.93
CA GLU A 50 -3.65 -1.71 13.34
C GLU A 50 -2.22 -1.29 13.04
N ILE A 51 -1.24 -1.85 13.77
CA ILE A 51 0.18 -1.58 13.62
C ILE A 51 0.99 -2.86 13.82
N SER A 52 2.05 -3.03 13.04
CA SER A 52 2.98 -4.17 13.21
C SER A 52 4.04 -3.88 14.28
N PRO A 53 4.60 -4.90 14.97
CA PRO A 53 5.66 -4.68 15.95
C PRO A 53 6.90 -3.96 15.38
N GLU A 54 7.29 -4.29 14.14
CA GLU A 54 8.44 -3.66 13.48
C GLU A 54 8.18 -2.18 13.17
N GLU A 55 6.97 -1.86 12.71
CA GLU A 55 6.54 -0.49 12.45
C GLU A 55 6.47 0.33 13.74
N TYR A 56 5.91 -0.24 14.80
CA TYR A 56 5.85 0.39 16.11
C TYR A 56 7.25 0.68 16.67
N LYS A 57 8.15 -0.31 16.59
CA LYS A 57 9.57 -0.16 16.97
C LYS A 57 10.27 0.95 16.18
N LEU A 58 10.02 1.02 14.87
CA LEU A 58 10.60 2.06 14.01
C LEU A 58 10.06 3.45 14.38
N ILE A 59 8.77 3.57 14.67
CA ILE A 59 8.14 4.83 15.10
C ILE A 59 8.75 5.33 16.41
N ILE A 60 8.81 4.46 17.43
CA ILE A 60 9.41 4.82 18.73
C ILE A 60 10.85 5.26 18.56
N LYS A 61 11.64 4.51 17.78
CA LYS A 61 13.03 4.87 17.50
C LYS A 61 13.13 6.26 16.85
N ASN A 62 12.37 6.51 15.79
CA ASN A 62 12.38 7.80 15.08
C ASN A 62 11.93 8.97 15.98
N ILE A 63 11.00 8.72 16.90
CA ILE A 63 10.57 9.73 17.87
C ILE A 63 11.72 10.07 18.82
N LYS A 64 12.34 9.06 19.43
CA LYS A 64 13.49 9.25 20.32
C LYS A 64 14.63 9.98 19.62
N ASP A 65 15.01 9.54 18.42
CA ASP A 65 16.08 10.15 17.61
C ASP A 65 15.79 11.65 17.36
N ARG A 66 14.54 12.02 17.03
CA ARG A 66 14.17 13.42 16.84
C ARG A 66 14.21 14.27 18.11
N PHE A 67 13.85 13.71 19.26
CA PHE A 67 13.99 14.43 20.52
C PHE A 67 15.47 14.64 20.88
N LEU A 68 16.32 13.64 20.67
CA LEU A 68 17.78 13.79 20.85
C LEU A 68 18.36 14.86 19.92
N GLU A 69 17.99 14.86 18.63
CA GLU A 69 18.40 15.88 17.66
C GLU A 69 17.90 17.28 18.05
N GLY A 70 16.72 17.35 18.69
CA GLY A 70 16.13 18.58 19.23
C GLY A 70 16.81 19.11 20.50
N GLY A 71 17.83 18.43 21.01
CA GLY A 71 18.58 18.82 22.21
C GLY A 71 17.99 18.33 23.53
N PHE A 72 16.99 17.46 23.50
CA PHE A 72 16.47 16.79 24.70
C PHE A 72 17.40 15.64 25.10
N SER A 73 17.57 15.42 26.41
CA SER A 73 18.33 14.30 26.97
C SER A 73 17.47 13.45 27.89
N ASP A 74 17.98 12.28 28.26
CA ASP A 74 17.38 11.36 29.26
C ASP A 74 15.90 11.07 28.94
N ILE A 75 15.67 10.52 27.75
CA ILE A 75 14.33 10.28 27.21
C ILE A 75 13.76 8.99 27.78
N HIS A 76 12.63 9.11 28.47
CA HIS A 76 11.82 8.01 28.97
C HIS A 76 10.50 7.98 28.22
N LEU A 77 10.11 6.83 27.68
CA LEU A 77 8.91 6.70 26.85
C LEU A 77 7.97 5.64 27.41
N LEU A 78 6.69 6.00 27.46
CA LEU A 78 5.57 5.13 27.78
C LEU A 78 4.69 4.92 26.55
N GLY A 79 4.58 3.69 26.08
CA GLY A 79 3.55 3.23 25.16
C GLY A 79 2.26 2.87 25.89
N LEU A 80 1.23 3.71 25.80
CA LEU A 80 -0.10 3.46 26.36
C LEU A 80 -1.05 2.92 25.28
N ILE A 81 -1.30 1.61 25.30
CA ILE A 81 -2.00 0.91 24.21
C ILE A 81 -3.47 0.66 24.59
N LEU A 82 -4.41 1.30 23.91
CA LEU A 82 -5.85 1.09 24.08
C LEU A 82 -6.34 0.01 23.12
N THR A 83 -6.83 -1.11 23.66
CA THR A 83 -7.19 -2.30 22.86
C THR A 83 -8.41 -3.05 23.39
N ALA A 84 -9.10 -3.79 22.53
CA ALA A 84 -10.11 -4.77 22.93
C ALA A 84 -9.56 -6.22 22.92
N VAL A 85 -8.28 -6.41 22.56
CA VAL A 85 -7.62 -7.73 22.48
C VAL A 85 -6.20 -7.65 23.08
N PRO A 86 -6.05 -7.64 24.42
CA PRO A 86 -4.76 -7.44 25.10
C PRO A 86 -3.67 -8.42 24.69
N GLU A 87 -4.01 -9.70 24.51
CA GLU A 87 -3.07 -10.76 24.12
C GLU A 87 -2.36 -10.47 22.79
N ARG A 88 -3.01 -9.73 21.88
CA ARG A 88 -2.39 -9.32 20.61
C ARG A 88 -1.55 -8.07 20.78
N ALA A 89 -2.05 -7.08 21.52
CA ALA A 89 -1.34 -5.84 21.81
C ALA A 89 0.02 -6.10 22.51
N ARG A 90 0.13 -7.20 23.26
CA ARG A 90 1.39 -7.64 23.90
C ARG A 90 2.57 -7.80 22.93
N ARG A 91 2.32 -8.04 21.64
CA ARG A 91 3.38 -8.12 20.62
C ARG A 91 4.09 -6.78 20.36
N LEU A 92 3.50 -5.68 20.80
CA LEU A 92 4.07 -4.34 20.67
C LEU A 92 5.01 -3.99 21.84
N TYR A 93 5.12 -4.85 22.84
CA TYR A 93 6.04 -4.64 23.96
C TYR A 93 7.48 -4.56 23.46
N LEU A 94 8.19 -3.50 23.85
CA LEU A 94 9.63 -3.33 23.63
C LEU A 94 10.35 -3.35 24.99
N ASP A 95 11.46 -4.08 25.06
CA ASP A 95 12.19 -4.26 26.32
C ASP A 95 12.83 -2.97 26.86
N ASP A 96 13.15 -2.02 25.98
CA ASP A 96 13.84 -0.77 26.31
C ASP A 96 12.88 0.37 26.73
N ASP A 97 11.57 0.12 26.77
CA ASP A 97 10.53 1.13 26.95
C ASP A 97 9.35 0.65 27.81
N ASP A 98 8.70 1.59 28.49
CA ASP A 98 7.53 1.30 29.32
C ASP A 98 6.29 1.10 28.44
N HIS A 99 5.44 0.14 28.78
CA HIS A 99 4.23 -0.20 28.05
C HIS A 99 3.09 -0.54 29.00
N PHE A 100 2.02 0.24 28.94
CA PHE A 100 0.77 -0.03 29.65
C PHE A 100 -0.32 -0.41 28.65
N ILE A 101 -1.10 -1.44 28.94
CA ILE A 101 -2.21 -1.86 28.08
C ILE A 101 -3.53 -1.54 28.78
N VAL A 102 -4.36 -0.75 28.13
CA VAL A 102 -5.73 -0.45 28.55
C VAL A 102 -6.67 -1.41 27.82
N ASP A 103 -7.18 -2.40 28.56
CA ASP A 103 -8.18 -3.34 28.07
C ASP A 103 -9.56 -2.66 28.09
N LEU A 104 -10.01 -2.21 26.93
CA LEU A 104 -11.29 -1.53 26.74
C LEU A 104 -12.49 -2.46 26.90
N ARG A 105 -12.30 -3.78 26.77
CA ARG A 105 -13.38 -4.75 26.91
C ARG A 105 -13.66 -5.04 28.37
N ASP A 106 -12.60 -5.41 29.11
CA ASP A 106 -12.73 -5.79 30.52
C ASP A 106 -12.56 -4.59 31.47
N ARG A 107 -12.31 -3.39 30.93
CA ARG A 107 -12.09 -2.13 31.66
C ARG A 107 -11.06 -2.32 32.78
N ARG A 108 -9.85 -2.72 32.38
CA ARG A 108 -8.71 -2.89 33.30
C ARG A 108 -7.42 -2.35 32.69
N LEU A 109 -6.50 -1.96 33.56
CA LEU A 109 -5.14 -1.61 33.20
C LEU A 109 -4.24 -2.83 33.40
N ILE A 110 -3.37 -3.12 32.44
CA ILE A 110 -2.36 -4.17 32.52
C ILE A 110 -0.99 -3.49 32.48
N VAL A 111 -0.25 -3.64 33.58
CA VAL A 111 1.11 -3.13 33.77
C VAL A 111 2.02 -4.32 34.03
N TYR A 112 3.15 -4.41 33.32
CA TYR A 112 4.10 -5.51 33.50
C TYR A 112 5.09 -5.22 34.64
N GLU A 113 5.77 -6.25 35.15
CA GLU A 113 6.61 -6.11 36.36
C GLU A 113 7.90 -5.29 36.15
N ASN A 114 8.40 -5.21 34.91
CA ASN A 114 9.67 -4.54 34.59
C ASN A 114 9.51 -3.05 34.23
N GLN A 115 8.47 -2.38 34.73
CA GLN A 115 8.19 -1.00 34.37
C GLN A 115 8.94 -0.02 35.27
N SER A 116 9.41 1.08 34.67
CA SER A 116 10.16 2.10 35.37
C SER A 116 9.29 2.90 36.34
N ALA A 117 9.91 3.55 37.32
CA ALA A 117 9.20 4.41 38.27
C ALA A 117 8.71 5.73 37.65
N TYR A 118 9.18 6.11 36.45
CA TYR A 118 8.88 7.40 35.82
C TYR A 118 7.38 7.61 35.57
N PHE A 119 6.67 6.54 35.22
CA PHE A 119 5.25 6.60 34.88
C PHE A 119 4.32 6.02 35.96
N ALA A 120 4.85 5.61 37.12
CA ALA A 120 4.08 5.00 38.19
C ALA A 120 2.91 5.88 38.68
N LYS A 121 3.08 7.21 38.64
CA LYS A 121 2.03 8.19 38.99
C LYS A 121 0.82 8.16 38.04
N LEU A 122 0.99 7.71 36.79
CA LEU A 122 -0.09 7.66 35.81
C LEU A 122 -1.02 6.46 36.03
N VAL A 123 -0.53 5.40 36.66
CA VAL A 123 -1.28 4.16 36.93
C VAL A 123 -2.62 4.45 37.65
N PRO A 124 -2.64 5.06 38.86
CA PRO A 124 -3.91 5.31 39.56
C PRO A 124 -4.82 6.30 38.81
N ILE A 125 -4.24 7.23 38.04
CA ILE A 125 -5.00 8.18 37.23
C ILE A 125 -5.76 7.46 36.12
N ILE A 126 -5.06 6.57 35.40
CA ILE A 126 -5.62 5.79 34.30
C ILE A 126 -6.64 4.77 34.84
N GLU A 127 -6.35 4.08 35.95
CA GLU A 127 -7.30 3.15 36.57
C GLU A 127 -8.61 3.83 36.97
N ASN A 128 -8.54 5.02 37.57
CA ASN A 128 -9.73 5.80 37.93
C ASN A 128 -10.58 6.13 36.69
N ILE A 129 -9.95 6.54 35.57
CA ILE A 129 -10.67 6.81 34.31
C ILE A 129 -11.30 5.53 33.75
N ILE A 130 -10.56 4.42 33.77
CA ILE A 130 -11.02 3.14 33.23
C ILE A 130 -12.23 2.62 34.00
N HIS A 131 -12.31 2.84 35.31
CA HIS A 131 -13.42 2.37 36.15
C HIS A 131 -14.60 3.35 36.26
N ASP A 132 -14.40 4.62 35.87
CA ASP A 132 -15.47 5.62 35.89
C ASP A 132 -16.48 5.43 34.75
N GLU A 133 -17.74 5.15 35.10
CA GLU A 133 -18.85 4.92 34.17
C GLU A 133 -19.13 6.11 33.23
N TYR A 134 -18.71 7.33 33.61
CA TYR A 134 -18.79 8.51 32.76
C TYR A 134 -17.98 8.35 31.45
N TYR A 135 -16.91 7.56 31.50
CA TYR A 135 -16.08 7.23 30.35
C TYR A 135 -16.55 5.92 29.71
N SER A 136 -16.89 6.01 28.43
CA SER A 136 -17.25 4.88 27.59
C SER A 136 -16.00 4.25 26.98
N SER A 137 -16.01 2.93 26.81
CA SER A 137 -14.95 2.20 26.09
C SER A 137 -14.90 2.54 24.59
N GLY A 138 -15.93 3.21 24.06
CA GLY A 138 -16.00 3.58 22.65
C GLY A 138 -16.13 2.40 21.69
N LEU A 139 -16.49 1.21 22.20
CA LEU A 139 -16.66 -0.04 21.43
C LEU A 139 -18.03 -0.14 20.71
N ASP A 140 -18.82 0.93 20.66
CA ASP A 140 -20.17 0.90 20.11
C ASP A 140 -20.19 0.91 18.56
N GLN A 141 -20.83 -0.09 17.96
CA GLN A 141 -20.70 -0.44 16.53
C GLN A 141 -21.25 0.64 15.56
N LYS A 142 -22.10 1.57 16.02
CA LYS A 142 -22.72 2.60 15.17
C LYS A 142 -21.99 3.95 15.17
N GLY A 143 -21.30 4.32 16.24
CA GLY A 143 -20.54 5.57 16.35
C GLY A 143 -19.17 5.50 15.66
N TYR A 144 -18.59 4.31 15.56
CA TYR A 144 -17.30 4.07 14.91
C TYR A 144 -17.32 4.33 13.39
N ARG A 145 -18.49 4.17 12.73
CA ARG A 145 -18.62 4.36 11.28
C ARG A 145 -18.66 5.83 10.82
N ARG A 146 -18.72 6.82 11.71
CA ARG A 146 -18.99 8.22 11.32
C ARG A 146 -17.89 9.25 11.66
N SER A 147 -16.97 8.97 12.59
CA SER A 147 -15.92 9.93 12.97
C SER A 147 -14.50 9.51 12.60
N HIS A 148 -14.33 8.36 11.96
CA HIS A 148 -13.13 8.00 11.24
C HIS A 148 -13.53 7.45 9.88
N ASN A 149 -13.60 8.36 8.91
CA ASN A 149 -13.24 8.04 7.54
C ASN A 149 -11.70 7.87 7.48
N THR A 150 -11.13 7.06 8.38
CA THR A 150 -9.83 6.47 8.14
C THR A 150 -10.05 5.61 6.92
N HIS A 151 -9.43 5.99 5.81
CA HIS A 151 -9.17 5.05 4.76
C HIS A 151 -8.66 3.80 5.46
N ASN A 152 -9.41 2.72 5.31
CA ASN A 152 -9.10 1.43 5.85
C ASN A 152 -7.82 1.00 5.13
N HIS A 153 -6.66 1.49 5.56
CA HIS A 153 -5.37 0.88 5.26
C HIS A 153 -5.29 -0.39 6.11
N LYS A 154 -6.22 -1.33 5.83
CA LYS A 154 -5.74 -2.67 5.60
C LYS A 154 -4.69 -2.48 4.53
N ILE A 155 -3.42 -2.65 4.90
CA ILE A 155 -2.38 -2.96 3.92
C ILE A 155 -2.77 -4.33 3.36
N HIS A 156 -3.77 -4.32 2.48
CA HIS A 156 -3.93 -5.33 1.48
C HIS A 156 -2.72 -5.12 0.58
N TRP A 157 -1.67 -5.90 0.83
CA TRP A 157 -0.52 -6.04 -0.05
C TRP A 157 -0.92 -6.34 -1.50
N VAL A 158 -2.16 -6.78 -1.69
CA VAL A 158 -2.77 -7.24 -2.93
C VAL A 158 -4.10 -6.54 -3.15
N THR A 159 -4.24 -5.82 -4.25
CA THR A 159 -5.50 -5.21 -4.66
C THR A 159 -6.34 -6.19 -5.46
N LEU A 160 -7.67 -6.04 -5.41
CA LEU A 160 -8.58 -7.07 -5.93
C LEU A 160 -8.39 -7.30 -7.44
N LEU A 161 -8.33 -6.24 -8.24
CA LEU A 161 -8.30 -6.39 -9.69
C LEU A 161 -6.92 -6.85 -10.18
N ASN A 162 -5.85 -6.29 -9.62
CA ASN A 162 -4.49 -6.73 -9.91
C ASN A 162 -4.30 -8.21 -9.56
N THR A 163 -4.81 -8.64 -8.40
CA THR A 163 -4.77 -10.06 -8.00
C THR A 163 -5.54 -10.94 -8.98
N ILE A 164 -6.73 -10.51 -9.42
CA ILE A 164 -7.50 -11.23 -10.43
C ILE A 164 -6.69 -11.38 -11.72
N PHE A 165 -6.00 -10.33 -12.18
CA PHE A 165 -5.16 -10.41 -13.37
C PHE A 165 -3.98 -11.34 -13.21
N ILE A 166 -3.27 -11.28 -12.08
CA ILE A 166 -2.16 -12.19 -11.81
C ILE A 166 -2.64 -13.64 -11.83
N VAL A 167 -3.70 -13.94 -11.09
CA VAL A 167 -4.27 -15.30 -11.01
C VAL A 167 -4.78 -15.76 -12.37
N ALA A 168 -5.47 -14.91 -13.12
CA ALA A 168 -5.97 -15.25 -14.46
C ALA A 168 -4.85 -15.59 -15.43
N ASN A 169 -3.74 -14.83 -15.41
CA ASN A 169 -2.57 -15.10 -16.25
C ASN A 169 -1.88 -16.42 -15.88
N ILE A 170 -1.73 -16.69 -14.58
CA ILE A 170 -1.15 -17.96 -14.09
C ILE A 170 -2.04 -19.14 -14.49
N ILE A 171 -3.35 -19.05 -14.27
CA ILE A 171 -4.29 -20.11 -14.66
C ILE A 171 -4.22 -20.32 -16.17
N LEU A 172 -4.31 -19.26 -16.98
CA LEU A 172 -4.30 -19.40 -18.43
C LEU A 172 -2.98 -20.02 -18.93
N TYR A 173 -1.85 -19.64 -18.35
CA TYR A 173 -0.56 -20.26 -18.67
C TYR A 173 -0.57 -21.77 -18.39
N ILE A 174 -1.06 -22.19 -17.21
CA ILE A 174 -1.18 -23.60 -16.85
C ILE A 174 -2.11 -24.32 -17.84
N LEU A 175 -3.25 -23.72 -18.19
CA LEU A 175 -4.18 -24.32 -19.14
C LEU A 175 -3.57 -24.48 -20.55
N VAL A 176 -2.78 -23.52 -21.02
CA VAL A 176 -2.16 -23.55 -22.35
C VAL A 176 -0.97 -24.51 -22.42
N HIS A 177 -0.13 -24.57 -21.39
CA HIS A 177 1.14 -25.33 -21.43
C HIS A 177 1.09 -26.69 -20.74
N HIS A 178 0.17 -26.90 -19.81
CA HIS A 178 0.09 -28.12 -19.00
C HIS A 178 -1.22 -28.90 -19.14
N THR A 179 -2.11 -28.45 -20.04
CA THR A 179 -3.35 -29.18 -20.36
C THR A 179 -3.57 -29.21 -21.87
N VAL A 180 -4.51 -30.05 -22.31
CA VAL A 180 -4.93 -30.16 -23.73
C VAL A 180 -6.26 -29.45 -24.01
N ILE A 181 -6.78 -28.66 -23.06
CA ILE A 181 -8.10 -28.02 -23.16
C ILE A 181 -8.18 -27.10 -24.39
N PHE A 182 -7.08 -26.45 -24.74
CA PHE A 182 -6.98 -25.58 -25.93
C PHE A 182 -6.21 -26.22 -27.10
N GLY A 183 -6.01 -27.54 -27.06
CA GLY A 183 -5.13 -28.27 -27.98
C GLY A 183 -3.66 -28.21 -27.54
N GLU A 184 -2.74 -28.49 -28.47
CA GLU A 184 -1.31 -28.35 -28.19
C GLU A 184 -0.94 -26.88 -27.93
N SER A 185 0.04 -26.65 -27.04
CA SER A 185 0.45 -25.29 -26.61
C SER A 185 0.74 -24.36 -27.80
N VAL A 186 1.48 -24.84 -28.81
CA VAL A 186 1.79 -24.06 -30.02
C VAL A 186 0.52 -23.63 -30.76
N TYR A 187 -0.46 -24.53 -30.89
CA TYR A 187 -1.73 -24.23 -31.53
C TYR A 187 -2.54 -23.20 -30.73
N ALA A 188 -2.64 -23.38 -29.43
CA ALA A 188 -3.34 -22.46 -28.54
C ALA A 188 -2.72 -21.04 -28.58
N LEU A 189 -1.39 -20.95 -28.54
CA LEU A 189 -0.67 -19.68 -28.67
C LEU A 189 -0.93 -19.03 -30.03
N GLN A 190 -0.85 -19.78 -31.13
CA GLN A 190 -1.13 -19.26 -32.47
C GLN A 190 -2.57 -18.73 -32.61
N LYS A 191 -3.55 -19.33 -31.93
CA LYS A 191 -4.95 -18.89 -31.98
C LYS A 191 -5.21 -17.59 -31.23
N GLY A 192 -4.51 -17.32 -30.14
CA GLY A 192 -4.72 -16.07 -29.39
C GLY A 192 -3.66 -14.99 -29.57
N ALA A 193 -2.53 -15.30 -30.24
CA ALA A 193 -1.44 -14.36 -30.45
C ALA A 193 -1.85 -13.16 -31.32
N LEU A 194 -1.19 -12.04 -31.07
CA LEU A 194 -1.33 -10.83 -31.87
C LEU A 194 -0.64 -11.02 -33.22
N SER A 195 -1.37 -10.75 -34.30
CA SER A 195 -0.88 -10.83 -35.68
C SER A 195 -1.57 -9.78 -36.54
N TRP A 196 -0.81 -8.87 -37.13
CA TRP A 196 -1.38 -7.84 -38.01
C TRP A 196 -2.05 -8.47 -39.24
N TYR A 197 -1.44 -9.54 -39.78
CA TYR A 197 -1.93 -10.21 -40.98
C TYR A 197 -3.28 -10.88 -40.72
N ILE A 198 -3.38 -11.67 -39.65
CA ILE A 198 -4.64 -12.38 -39.32
C ILE A 198 -5.74 -11.39 -38.94
N ILE A 199 -5.40 -10.33 -38.18
CA ILE A 199 -6.38 -9.29 -37.85
C ILE A 199 -6.92 -8.60 -39.11
N LYS A 200 -6.05 -8.35 -40.10
CA LYS A 200 -6.42 -7.67 -41.35
C LYS A 200 -7.22 -8.58 -42.28
N GLU A 201 -6.76 -9.82 -42.50
CA GLU A 201 -7.32 -10.71 -43.51
C GLU A 201 -8.52 -11.52 -42.98
N GLU A 202 -8.51 -11.90 -41.70
CA GLU A 202 -9.56 -12.74 -41.08
C GLU A 202 -10.47 -11.96 -40.12
N GLY A 203 -10.17 -10.69 -39.84
CA GLY A 203 -11.00 -9.84 -38.96
C GLY A 203 -10.98 -10.26 -37.48
N GLU A 204 -9.96 -11.00 -37.05
CA GLU A 204 -9.86 -11.57 -35.70
C GLU A 204 -9.41 -10.53 -34.64
N TYR A 205 -10.17 -9.45 -34.47
CA TYR A 205 -9.84 -8.35 -33.55
C TYR A 205 -9.72 -8.76 -32.07
N TYR A 206 -10.29 -9.90 -31.67
CA TYR A 206 -10.17 -10.44 -30.32
C TYR A 206 -8.70 -10.64 -29.90
N ARG A 207 -7.80 -10.84 -30.88
CA ARG A 207 -6.36 -11.00 -30.68
C ARG A 207 -5.69 -9.84 -29.97
N LEU A 208 -6.25 -8.62 -30.07
CA LEU A 208 -5.78 -7.46 -29.31
C LEU A 208 -5.94 -7.65 -27.79
N LEU A 209 -6.96 -8.41 -27.36
CA LEU A 209 -7.21 -8.69 -25.95
C LEU A 209 -6.62 -10.04 -25.52
N THR A 210 -6.78 -11.09 -26.32
CA THR A 210 -6.31 -12.43 -25.93
C THR A 210 -4.79 -12.51 -25.82
N SER A 211 -4.05 -11.80 -26.69
CA SER A 211 -2.59 -11.75 -26.63
C SER A 211 -2.06 -11.20 -25.32
N MET A 212 -2.82 -10.34 -24.63
CA MET A 212 -2.48 -9.77 -23.34
C MET A 212 -2.43 -10.81 -22.20
N PHE A 213 -2.95 -12.02 -22.41
CA PHE A 213 -2.97 -13.05 -21.36
C PHE A 213 -2.12 -14.28 -21.69
N LEU A 214 -1.68 -14.42 -22.95
CA LEU A 214 -0.85 -15.54 -23.38
C LEU A 214 0.62 -15.28 -23.11
N HIS A 215 1.37 -16.32 -22.73
CA HIS A 215 2.80 -16.24 -22.48
C HIS A 215 3.51 -17.41 -23.15
N SER A 216 4.64 -17.14 -23.79
CA SER A 216 5.45 -18.12 -24.53
C SER A 216 6.13 -19.14 -23.63
N ASP A 217 6.54 -18.71 -22.43
CA ASP A 217 7.39 -19.47 -21.52
C ASP A 217 7.20 -18.98 -20.07
N PHE A 218 7.76 -19.73 -19.13
CA PHE A 218 7.60 -19.48 -17.70
C PHE A 218 8.32 -18.21 -17.24
N GLU A 219 9.51 -17.92 -17.79
CA GLU A 219 10.28 -16.74 -17.41
C GLU A 219 9.56 -15.46 -17.82
N HIS A 220 8.98 -15.45 -19.03
CA HIS A 220 8.15 -14.36 -19.52
C HIS A 220 6.91 -14.15 -18.62
N LEU A 221 6.21 -15.21 -18.21
CA LEU A 221 5.10 -15.09 -17.26
C LEU A 221 5.58 -14.53 -15.92
N MET A 222 6.63 -15.11 -15.34
CA MET A 222 7.16 -14.74 -14.04
C MET A 222 7.52 -13.25 -13.98
N ASN A 223 8.26 -12.76 -14.98
CA ASN A 223 8.65 -11.36 -15.07
C ASN A 223 7.44 -10.43 -15.13
N ASN A 224 6.42 -10.77 -15.94
CA ASN A 224 5.19 -9.99 -16.01
C ASN A 224 4.43 -9.97 -14.68
N MET A 225 4.33 -11.11 -13.99
CA MET A 225 3.64 -11.21 -12.71
C MET A 225 4.37 -10.46 -11.60
N LEU A 226 5.70 -10.47 -11.59
CA LEU A 226 6.50 -9.66 -10.65
C LEU A 226 6.21 -8.16 -10.83
N VAL A 227 6.12 -7.67 -12.06
CA VAL A 227 5.81 -6.25 -12.29
C VAL A 227 4.39 -5.91 -11.87
N LEU A 228 3.41 -6.76 -12.17
CA LEU A 228 2.04 -6.56 -11.69
C LEU A 228 1.96 -6.56 -10.16
N PHE A 229 2.69 -7.46 -9.49
CA PHE A 229 2.73 -7.52 -8.04
C PHE A 229 3.35 -6.25 -7.43
N PHE A 230 4.50 -5.80 -7.92
CA PHE A 230 5.17 -4.63 -7.33
C PHE A 230 4.60 -3.28 -7.78
N VAL A 231 4.05 -3.16 -8.98
CA VAL A 231 3.61 -1.87 -9.53
C VAL A 231 2.09 -1.81 -9.70
N GLY A 232 1.46 -2.92 -10.09
CA GLY A 232 0.03 -2.98 -10.33
C GLY A 232 -0.81 -2.69 -9.09
N ASP A 233 -0.46 -3.28 -7.93
CA ASP A 233 -1.15 -3.01 -6.66
C ASP A 233 -1.03 -1.54 -6.22
N ASN A 234 0.11 -0.92 -6.51
CA ASN A 234 0.34 0.50 -6.22
C ASN A 234 -0.48 1.40 -7.14
N LEU A 235 -0.58 1.06 -8.42
CA LEU A 235 -1.40 1.81 -9.35
C LEU A 235 -2.90 1.68 -9.05
N GLU A 236 -3.41 0.47 -8.73
CA GLU A 236 -4.83 0.30 -8.38
C GLU A 236 -5.21 1.10 -7.14
N ARG A 237 -4.32 1.16 -6.14
CA ARG A 237 -4.52 2.02 -4.95
C ARG A 237 -4.52 3.51 -5.30
N ALA A 238 -3.53 3.96 -6.07
CA ALA A 238 -3.37 5.38 -6.39
C ALA A 238 -4.46 5.90 -7.36
N ALA A 239 -4.84 5.12 -8.36
CA ALA A 239 -5.79 5.52 -9.39
C ALA A 239 -7.24 5.09 -9.08
N GLY A 240 -7.42 4.04 -8.27
CA GLY A 240 -8.71 3.39 -8.04
C GLY A 240 -9.06 2.36 -9.13
N LYS A 241 -9.96 1.45 -8.77
CA LYS A 241 -10.34 0.26 -9.55
C LYS A 241 -10.69 0.51 -11.02
N ILE A 242 -11.61 1.44 -11.28
CA ILE A 242 -12.10 1.72 -12.64
C ILE A 242 -10.97 2.25 -13.52
N LYS A 243 -10.17 3.17 -12.99
CA LYS A 243 -9.07 3.79 -13.75
C LYS A 243 -7.95 2.78 -14.01
N TYR A 244 -7.66 1.91 -13.05
CA TYR A 244 -6.72 0.81 -13.22
C TYR A 244 -7.14 -0.10 -14.39
N LEU A 245 -8.41 -0.50 -14.48
CA LEU A 245 -8.90 -1.30 -15.62
C LEU A 245 -8.74 -0.57 -16.95
N ILE A 246 -9.12 0.71 -17.01
CA ILE A 246 -8.99 1.51 -18.23
C ILE A 246 -7.52 1.66 -18.62
N ILE A 247 -6.63 1.87 -17.65
CA ILE A 247 -5.20 1.97 -17.91
C ILE A 247 -4.65 0.63 -18.42
N TYR A 248 -4.96 -0.50 -17.75
CA TYR A 248 -4.46 -1.81 -18.16
C TYR A 248 -4.92 -2.20 -19.55
N PHE A 249 -6.23 -2.22 -19.80
CA PHE A 249 -6.77 -2.61 -21.11
C PHE A 249 -6.49 -1.56 -22.19
N GLY A 250 -6.64 -0.28 -21.86
CA GLY A 250 -6.38 0.80 -22.82
C GLY A 250 -4.93 0.84 -23.27
N SER A 251 -3.97 0.73 -22.34
CA SER A 251 -2.55 0.66 -22.71
C SER A 251 -2.19 -0.63 -23.44
N GLY A 252 -2.79 -1.78 -23.08
CA GLY A 252 -2.63 -3.04 -23.81
C GLY A 252 -3.10 -2.95 -25.26
N ILE A 253 -4.26 -2.31 -25.49
CA ILE A 253 -4.77 -2.07 -26.83
C ILE A 253 -3.86 -1.10 -27.60
N ILE A 254 -3.41 -0.01 -26.99
CA ILE A 254 -2.48 0.93 -27.62
C ILE A 254 -1.15 0.24 -27.97
N ALA A 255 -0.63 -0.60 -27.08
CA ALA A 255 0.55 -1.42 -27.31
C ALA A 255 0.35 -2.37 -28.50
N GLY A 256 -0.79 -3.09 -28.53
CA GLY A 256 -1.15 -3.99 -29.61
C GLY A 256 -1.26 -3.27 -30.95
N ILE A 257 -1.96 -2.14 -31.01
CA ILE A 257 -2.09 -1.30 -32.20
C ILE A 257 -0.72 -0.80 -32.68
N SER A 258 0.15 -0.38 -31.75
CA SER A 258 1.50 0.08 -32.06
C SER A 258 2.33 -1.03 -32.69
N SER A 259 2.30 -2.23 -32.11
CA SER A 259 3.01 -3.41 -32.62
C SER A 259 2.50 -3.85 -33.99
N ILE A 260 1.18 -4.01 -34.18
CA ILE A 260 0.64 -4.44 -35.48
C ILE A 260 0.92 -3.40 -36.56
N SER A 261 0.84 -2.11 -36.25
CA SER A 261 1.11 -1.04 -37.22
C SER A 261 2.57 -1.07 -37.65
N TYR A 262 3.49 -1.23 -36.71
CA TYR A 262 4.92 -1.35 -37.00
C TYR A 262 5.24 -2.59 -37.83
N ASN A 263 4.73 -3.76 -37.42
CA ASN A 263 4.98 -5.01 -38.13
C ASN A 263 4.34 -5.02 -39.52
N MET A 264 3.19 -4.36 -39.71
CA MET A 264 2.57 -4.16 -41.02
C MET A 264 3.45 -3.26 -41.91
N ILE A 265 3.94 -2.13 -41.41
CA ILE A 265 4.84 -1.23 -42.16
C ILE A 265 6.16 -1.92 -42.53
N LYS A 266 6.63 -2.84 -41.69
CA LYS A 266 7.86 -3.62 -41.91
C LYS A 266 7.61 -4.94 -42.65
N GLU A 267 6.36 -5.25 -43.01
CA GLU A 267 5.95 -6.49 -43.66
C GLU A 267 6.42 -7.76 -42.92
N ARG A 268 6.44 -7.72 -41.58
CA ARG A 268 6.91 -8.82 -40.73
C ARG A 268 5.75 -9.67 -40.25
N LEU A 269 5.76 -10.97 -40.55
CA LEU A 269 4.79 -11.94 -40.07
C LEU A 269 5.20 -12.48 -38.68
N VAL A 270 5.08 -11.63 -37.66
CA VAL A 270 5.43 -11.97 -36.27
C VAL A 270 4.16 -12.25 -35.48
N LEU A 271 4.20 -13.31 -34.67
CA LEU A 271 3.20 -13.59 -33.63
C LEU A 271 3.72 -13.06 -32.30
N SER A 272 2.95 -12.20 -31.66
CA SER A 272 3.32 -11.61 -30.36
C SER A 272 2.33 -12.06 -29.28
N VAL A 273 2.85 -12.49 -28.14
CA VAL A 273 2.10 -12.88 -26.95
C VAL A 273 2.72 -12.20 -25.75
N GLY A 274 1.91 -11.84 -24.75
CA GLY A 274 2.40 -11.33 -23.48
C GLY A 274 1.56 -10.17 -22.95
N ALA A 275 1.34 -10.18 -21.63
CA ALA A 275 0.74 -9.06 -20.91
C ALA A 275 1.61 -7.79 -20.91
N SER A 276 2.86 -7.89 -21.36
CA SER A 276 3.89 -6.88 -21.16
C SER A 276 3.54 -5.50 -21.72
N GLY A 277 2.80 -5.40 -22.83
CA GLY A 277 2.35 -4.11 -23.36
C GLY A 277 1.47 -3.34 -22.36
N ALA A 278 0.48 -4.01 -21.77
CA ALA A 278 -0.39 -3.43 -20.74
C ALA A 278 0.36 -3.14 -19.43
N ILE A 279 1.30 -4.02 -19.07
CA ILE A 279 2.13 -3.87 -17.87
C ILE A 279 3.06 -2.66 -18.01
N PHE A 280 3.66 -2.45 -19.17
CA PHE A 280 4.43 -1.23 -19.44
C PHE A 280 3.55 0.02 -19.36
N GLY A 281 2.27 -0.08 -19.72
CA GLY A 281 1.30 0.96 -19.46
C GLY A 281 1.00 1.22 -17.99
N ILE A 282 0.90 0.17 -17.17
CA ILE A 282 0.84 0.31 -15.70
C ILE A 282 2.08 1.08 -15.19
N VAL A 283 3.26 0.69 -15.66
CA VAL A 283 4.54 1.33 -15.29
C VAL A 283 4.57 2.80 -15.70
N GLY A 284 4.17 3.12 -16.94
CA GLY A 284 4.10 4.50 -17.43
C GLY A 284 3.09 5.35 -16.67
N ALA A 285 1.90 4.81 -16.40
CA ALA A 285 0.88 5.48 -15.60
C ALA A 285 1.38 5.77 -14.18
N MET A 286 2.04 4.78 -13.55
CA MET A 286 2.61 4.96 -12.20
C MET A 286 3.72 6.01 -12.20
N GLY A 287 4.59 6.01 -13.20
CA GLY A 287 5.61 7.06 -13.38
C GLY A 287 5.00 8.46 -13.47
N TYR A 288 3.94 8.63 -14.26
CA TYR A 288 3.22 9.90 -14.34
C TYR A 288 2.62 10.33 -13.00
N ILE A 289 1.95 9.41 -12.29
CA ILE A 289 1.34 9.69 -10.99
C ILE A 289 2.42 10.10 -9.96
N LEU A 290 3.55 9.40 -9.93
CA LEU A 290 4.68 9.76 -9.08
C LEU A 290 5.20 11.17 -9.39
N LEU A 291 5.34 11.52 -10.66
CA LEU A 291 5.77 12.86 -11.07
C LEU A 291 4.80 13.95 -10.60
N VAL A 292 3.50 13.77 -10.81
CA VAL A 292 2.46 14.74 -10.41
C VAL A 292 2.40 14.93 -8.89
N ASN A 293 2.66 13.86 -8.13
CA ASN A 293 2.70 13.92 -6.67
C ASN A 293 4.10 14.22 -6.10
N LYS A 294 5.06 14.65 -6.93
CA LYS A 294 6.45 14.98 -6.53
C LYS A 294 7.14 13.84 -5.76
N GLY A 295 6.91 12.60 -6.15
CA GLY A 295 7.48 11.41 -5.51
C GLY A 295 6.89 11.08 -4.13
N HIS A 296 5.80 11.71 -3.71
CA HIS A 296 5.12 11.42 -2.45
C HIS A 296 3.77 10.75 -2.74
N LEU A 297 3.67 9.45 -2.50
CA LEU A 297 2.40 8.74 -2.35
C LEU A 297 2.39 8.25 -0.91
N GLU A 298 1.30 8.52 -0.19
CA GLU A 298 1.20 8.55 1.28
C GLU A 298 1.82 7.33 2.00
N ASP A 299 1.82 6.14 1.37
CA ASP A 299 2.31 4.89 1.98
C ASP A 299 3.26 4.05 1.10
N ILE A 300 3.83 4.63 0.05
CA ILE A 300 4.57 3.88 -0.98
C ILE A 300 6.02 4.37 -1.05
N SER A 301 6.99 3.46 -0.91
CA SER A 301 8.41 3.77 -1.15
C SER A 301 8.66 4.06 -2.64
N SER A 302 8.44 5.32 -3.02
CA SER A 302 8.60 5.81 -4.40
C SER A 302 9.97 5.45 -4.99
N ARG A 303 11.01 5.40 -4.16
CA ARG A 303 12.37 5.01 -4.57
C ARG A 303 12.44 3.56 -5.08
N GLN A 304 11.80 2.61 -4.39
CA GLN A 304 11.80 1.20 -4.79
C GLN A 304 11.00 1.00 -6.08
N ILE A 305 9.85 1.66 -6.22
CA ILE A 305 9.05 1.59 -7.45
C ILE A 305 9.78 2.22 -8.63
N ILE A 306 10.47 3.35 -8.43
CA ILE A 306 11.26 3.98 -9.49
C ILE A 306 12.40 3.05 -9.92
N LEU A 307 13.16 2.50 -8.98
CA LEU A 307 14.24 1.56 -9.31
C LEU A 307 13.69 0.33 -10.04
N PHE A 308 12.62 -0.27 -9.53
CA PHE A 308 12.01 -1.44 -10.14
C PHE A 308 11.43 -1.13 -11.54
N THR A 309 10.80 0.03 -11.71
CA THR A 309 10.34 0.55 -13.01
C THR A 309 11.50 0.64 -13.99
N VAL A 310 12.61 1.28 -13.58
CA VAL A 310 13.80 1.44 -14.43
C VAL A 310 14.41 0.09 -14.80
N PHE A 311 14.55 -0.83 -13.84
CA PHE A 311 15.07 -2.17 -14.12
C PHE A 311 14.14 -2.98 -15.02
N SER A 312 12.82 -2.87 -14.85
CA SER A 312 11.84 -3.56 -15.70
C SER A 312 11.84 -3.02 -17.13
N LEU A 313 11.94 -1.69 -17.29
CA LEU A 313 12.10 -1.05 -18.60
C LEU A 313 13.40 -1.51 -19.28
N TYR A 314 14.51 -1.53 -18.54
CA TYR A 314 15.81 -1.98 -19.06
C TYR A 314 15.77 -3.46 -19.49
N GLY A 315 15.24 -4.35 -18.64
CA GLY A 315 15.12 -5.77 -18.94
C GLY A 315 14.22 -6.05 -20.14
N GLY A 316 13.11 -5.32 -20.30
CA GLY A 316 12.26 -5.45 -21.48
C GLY A 316 12.97 -5.03 -22.76
N ILE A 317 13.58 -3.84 -22.77
CA ILE A 317 14.24 -3.26 -23.95
C ILE A 317 15.48 -4.06 -24.37
N ALA A 318 16.24 -4.59 -23.40
CA ALA A 318 17.48 -5.33 -23.65
C ALA A 318 17.26 -6.71 -24.30
N ASN A 319 16.05 -7.26 -24.20
CA ASN A 319 15.73 -8.58 -24.74
C ASN A 319 15.21 -8.50 -26.18
N ALA A 320 16.05 -8.90 -27.14
CA ALA A 320 15.72 -8.85 -28.57
C ALA A 320 14.54 -9.75 -29.00
N ASN A 321 14.17 -10.73 -28.17
CA ASN A 321 13.02 -11.61 -28.40
C ASN A 321 11.69 -11.02 -27.89
N ILE A 322 11.69 -9.79 -27.38
CA ILE A 322 10.51 -9.13 -26.83
C ILE A 322 10.06 -7.96 -27.74
N ASP A 323 8.75 -7.77 -27.82
CA ASP A 323 8.11 -6.73 -28.63
C ASP A 323 8.31 -5.33 -28.03
N ASN A 324 9.47 -4.74 -28.30
CA ASN A 324 9.85 -3.41 -27.81
C ASN A 324 8.91 -2.29 -28.31
N VAL A 325 8.27 -2.47 -29.47
CA VAL A 325 7.32 -1.48 -29.97
C VAL A 325 6.03 -1.53 -29.16
N ALA A 326 5.53 -2.73 -28.83
CA ALA A 326 4.42 -2.88 -27.90
C ALA A 326 4.75 -2.26 -26.53
N HIS A 327 5.96 -2.45 -26.02
CA HIS A 327 6.39 -1.88 -24.74
C HIS A 327 6.38 -0.36 -24.74
N ILE A 328 6.98 0.27 -25.75
CA ILE A 328 7.01 1.73 -25.88
C ILE A 328 5.58 2.27 -26.05
N GLY A 329 4.78 1.66 -26.92
CA GLY A 329 3.37 2.05 -27.14
C GLY A 329 2.55 1.93 -25.86
N GLY A 330 2.72 0.83 -25.11
CA GLY A 330 2.09 0.61 -23.83
C GLY A 330 2.47 1.67 -22.79
N PHE A 331 3.77 1.91 -22.61
CA PHE A 331 4.29 2.91 -21.66
C PHE A 331 3.76 4.32 -21.94
N ILE A 332 3.85 4.76 -23.19
CA ILE A 332 3.32 6.08 -23.62
C ILE A 332 1.80 6.12 -23.44
N GLY A 333 1.08 5.06 -23.85
CA GLY A 333 -0.36 4.94 -23.67
C GLY A 333 -0.77 5.04 -22.20
N GLY A 334 -0.02 4.39 -21.31
CA GLY A 334 -0.19 4.48 -19.86
C GLY A 334 -0.03 5.90 -19.32
N ILE A 335 1.02 6.61 -19.74
CA ILE A 335 1.24 8.02 -19.37
C ILE A 335 0.06 8.89 -19.83
N ILE A 336 -0.37 8.75 -21.08
CA ILE A 336 -1.47 9.54 -21.66
C ILE A 336 -2.77 9.26 -20.91
N LEU A 337 -3.10 7.98 -20.66
CA LEU A 337 -4.30 7.61 -19.94
C LEU A 337 -4.26 8.11 -18.48
N ALA A 338 -3.11 8.00 -17.80
CA ALA A 338 -2.96 8.54 -16.46
C ALA A 338 -3.09 10.08 -16.45
N PHE A 339 -2.51 10.78 -17.43
CA PHE A 339 -2.67 12.23 -17.59
C PHE A 339 -4.13 12.66 -17.73
N ILE A 340 -4.93 11.91 -18.49
CA ILE A 340 -6.35 12.20 -18.70
C ILE A 340 -7.19 11.86 -17.46
N LEU A 341 -6.90 10.72 -16.81
CA LEU A 341 -7.80 10.11 -15.81
C LEU A 341 -7.41 10.42 -14.36
N TYR A 342 -6.13 10.67 -14.09
CA TYR A 342 -5.63 10.95 -12.74
C TYR A 342 -5.79 12.44 -12.42
N ARG A 343 -6.47 12.72 -11.30
CA ARG A 343 -6.57 14.07 -10.75
C ARG A 343 -6.01 14.02 -9.34
N ARG A 344 -5.04 14.88 -9.05
CA ARG A 344 -4.44 14.98 -7.72
C ARG A 344 -5.54 15.29 -6.69
N PRO A 345 -5.63 14.54 -5.58
CA PRO A 345 -6.56 14.88 -4.52
C PRO A 345 -6.25 16.29 -4.00
N LYS A 346 -7.26 17.16 -3.91
CA LYS A 346 -7.10 18.50 -3.34
C LYS A 346 -6.79 18.33 -1.85
N ARG A 347 -5.65 18.86 -1.39
CA ARG A 347 -5.37 19.02 0.04
C ARG A 347 -6.52 19.84 0.62
N ALA A 348 -7.26 19.28 1.58
CA ALA A 348 -8.25 20.06 2.31
C ALA A 348 -7.52 21.26 2.91
N LYS A 349 -8.01 22.48 2.66
CA LYS A 349 -7.54 23.65 3.40
C LYS A 349 -8.00 23.40 4.83
N GLU A 350 -7.07 23.16 5.74
CA GLU A 350 -7.31 23.34 7.17
C GLU A 350 -7.83 24.76 7.33
N ASN A 351 -9.06 24.89 7.80
CA ASN A 351 -9.65 26.19 8.10
C ASN A 351 -8.88 26.75 9.29
N GLU A 352 -8.02 27.73 9.02
CA GLU A 352 -7.62 28.73 10.02
C GLU A 352 -8.91 29.42 10.47
N ALA A 353 -9.37 29.09 11.68
CA ALA A 353 -10.42 29.80 12.40
C ALA A 353 -10.06 29.83 13.88
#